data_AF-A0A6P4I5C0-F1
#
_entry.id   AF-A0A6P4I5C0-F1
#
_cell.length_a   1.000
_cell.length_b   1.000
_cell.length_c   1.000
_cell.angle_alpha   90.00
_cell.angle_beta   90.00
_cell.angle_gamma   90.00
#
_symmetry.space_group_name_H-M   'P 1'
#
loop_
_entity.id
_entity.type
_entity.pdbx_description
1 polymer ?
#
loop_
_entity_poly.entity_id
_entity_poly.type
_entity_poly.pdbx_seq_one_letter_code
_entity_poly.pdbx_strand_id
1 'polypeptide(L)'
;MRSLQMIFGLSTLLMAFILVTATTPPRPTTTKRSIITLAPRICPLPAICARNSPRVCGRTPAGDCQRFNNICDLMLANRRKEPAGVRHTRDLDCKDVRGVGAANRRPCYQQCPRRPVVCKRSPPAQHICVRSRDKKQCKVLSNNCQLRNQNCHSRPRNNWRRTDKRRCGERQLGDKPEECQKLPHTGTRRTTTRRTTTRRTTTTARSA
;
A
#
# COMPACT_ATOMS: atom_id res chain seq x y z
N MET A 1 32.91 -40.32 -33.94
CA MET A 1 32.44 -40.55 -35.32
C MET A 1 31.37 -41.63 -35.29
N ARG A 2 30.32 -41.45 -36.11
CA ARG A 2 29.20 -42.36 -36.45
C ARG A 2 27.96 -42.32 -35.55
N SER A 3 27.08 -41.42 -35.97
CA SER A 3 25.62 -41.44 -35.85
C SER A 3 25.00 -42.74 -36.37
N LEU A 4 23.87 -43.17 -35.78
CA LEU A 4 22.86 -43.98 -36.46
C LEU A 4 21.46 -43.44 -36.10
N GLN A 5 20.61 -43.31 -37.10
CA GLN A 5 19.31 -42.63 -37.05
C GLN A 5 18.12 -43.58 -36.86
N MET A 6 17.07 -43.01 -36.25
CA MET A 6 15.61 -43.13 -36.47
C MET A 6 14.99 -44.46 -36.94
N ILE A 7 13.99 -44.95 -36.19
CA ILE A 7 12.78 -45.59 -36.75
C ILE A 7 11.53 -45.15 -35.95
N PHE A 8 10.53 -44.66 -36.69
CA PHE A 8 9.18 -44.29 -36.28
C PHE A 8 8.34 -45.51 -35.85
N GLY A 9 7.49 -45.37 -34.83
CA GLY A 9 6.48 -46.37 -34.46
C GLY A 9 5.08 -45.75 -34.36
N LEU A 10 4.29 -45.93 -35.42
CA LEU A 10 2.91 -45.48 -35.56
C LEU A 10 1.93 -46.20 -34.62
N SER A 11 1.01 -45.39 -34.13
CA SER A 11 -0.37 -45.62 -33.69
C SER A 11 -1.18 -46.81 -34.28
N THR A 12 -2.06 -47.36 -33.43
CA THR A 12 -3.49 -47.77 -33.63
C THR A 12 -3.87 -49.24 -33.38
N LEU A 13 -5.16 -49.42 -33.02
CA LEU A 13 -6.02 -50.63 -32.90
C LEU A 13 -6.11 -51.23 -31.47
N LEU A 14 -7.27 -51.54 -30.86
CA LEU A 14 -8.69 -51.40 -31.19
C LEU A 14 -9.56 -51.75 -29.94
N MET A 15 -10.59 -50.93 -29.67
CA MET A 15 -11.99 -51.25 -29.28
C MET A 15 -12.37 -52.56 -28.54
N ALA A 16 -13.13 -52.41 -27.44
CA ALA A 16 -14.28 -53.25 -27.06
C ALA A 16 -15.18 -52.46 -26.06
N PHE A 17 -16.26 -51.83 -26.52
CA PHE A 17 -17.66 -52.29 -26.42
C PHE A 17 -18.10 -52.80 -25.04
N ILE A 18 -18.96 -52.03 -24.33
CA ILE A 18 -20.23 -52.53 -23.76
C ILE A 18 -21.28 -51.39 -23.80
N LEU A 19 -22.30 -51.60 -24.64
CA LEU A 19 -23.61 -50.95 -24.63
C LEU A 19 -24.51 -51.67 -23.62
N VAL A 20 -25.20 -50.95 -22.71
CA VAL A 20 -26.41 -51.47 -22.06
C VAL A 20 -27.46 -50.35 -21.86
N THR A 21 -28.41 -50.40 -22.79
CA THR A 21 -29.88 -50.16 -22.70
C THR A 21 -30.44 -48.84 -22.19
N ALA A 22 -31.06 -48.14 -23.14
CA ALA A 22 -32.13 -47.19 -22.94
C ALA A 22 -33.41 -47.86 -22.41
N THR A 23 -34.06 -47.23 -21.44
CA THR A 23 -35.46 -47.47 -21.07
C THR A 23 -36.17 -46.13 -20.88
N THR A 24 -36.92 -45.70 -21.89
CA THR A 24 -38.09 -44.80 -21.75
C THR A 24 -39.33 -45.70 -21.51
N PRO A 25 -40.36 -45.29 -20.74
CA PRO A 25 -41.43 -44.37 -21.22
C PRO A 25 -42.15 -43.58 -20.07
N PRO A 26 -43.35 -42.96 -20.23
CA PRO A 26 -43.81 -41.94 -21.18
C PRO A 26 -44.24 -40.61 -20.48
N ARG A 27 -44.45 -39.55 -21.29
CA ARG A 27 -45.19 -38.29 -20.97
C ARG A 27 -46.70 -38.57 -21.20
N PRO A 28 -47.74 -37.92 -20.59
CA PRO A 28 -47.85 -36.47 -20.34
C PRO A 28 -48.70 -35.99 -19.12
N THR A 29 -48.51 -34.74 -18.70
CA THR A 29 -49.63 -33.81 -18.42
C THR A 29 -49.14 -32.38 -18.16
N THR A 30 -49.87 -31.46 -18.77
CA THR A 30 -49.91 -30.01 -18.57
C THR A 30 -49.99 -29.65 -17.09
N THR A 31 -49.28 -28.61 -16.63
CA THR A 31 -49.77 -27.52 -15.74
C THR A 31 -48.62 -26.75 -15.08
N LYS A 32 -48.72 -25.42 -15.17
CA LYS A 32 -48.00 -24.35 -14.44
C LYS A 32 -46.51 -24.15 -14.78
N ARG A 33 -46.28 -23.16 -15.65
CA ARG A 33 -45.10 -22.27 -15.59
C ARG A 33 -45.00 -21.72 -14.15
N SER A 34 -44.23 -22.38 -13.29
CA SER A 34 -43.66 -21.72 -12.13
C SER A 34 -42.59 -20.77 -12.65
N ILE A 35 -42.90 -19.47 -12.63
CA ILE A 35 -41.89 -18.44 -12.62
C ILE A 35 -41.11 -18.66 -11.32
N ILE A 36 -40.01 -19.40 -11.41
CA ILE A 36 -39.03 -19.45 -10.33
C ILE A 36 -38.40 -18.06 -10.34
N THR A 37 -38.91 -17.18 -9.48
CA THR A 37 -38.21 -15.96 -9.08
C THR A 37 -36.91 -16.42 -8.44
N LEU A 38 -35.85 -16.48 -9.25
CA LEU A 38 -34.52 -16.86 -8.82
C LEU A 38 -34.06 -15.78 -7.84
N ALA A 39 -34.20 -16.04 -6.54
CA ALA A 39 -33.59 -15.20 -5.51
C ALA A 39 -32.11 -15.02 -5.90
N PRO A 40 -31.56 -13.80 -5.84
CA PRO A 40 -30.17 -13.58 -6.21
C PRO A 40 -29.32 -14.50 -5.33
N ARG A 41 -28.60 -15.43 -5.97
CA ARG A 41 -27.64 -16.30 -5.28
C ARG A 41 -26.59 -15.38 -4.67
N ILE A 42 -26.71 -15.10 -3.38
CA ILE A 42 -25.70 -14.38 -2.62
C ILE A 42 -24.50 -15.32 -2.58
N CYS A 43 -23.53 -15.12 -3.46
CA CYS A 43 -22.26 -15.82 -3.39
C CYS A 43 -21.58 -15.39 -2.07
N PRO A 44 -21.45 -16.28 -1.07
CA PRO A 44 -20.82 -15.90 0.18
C PRO A 44 -19.37 -15.53 -0.10
N LEU A 45 -18.94 -14.37 0.40
CA LEU A 45 -17.52 -14.02 0.37
C LEU A 45 -16.75 -15.10 1.16
N PRO A 46 -15.63 -15.63 0.64
CA PRO A 46 -14.84 -16.57 1.41
C PRO A 46 -14.41 -15.92 2.73
N ALA A 47 -14.31 -16.71 3.80
CA ALA A 47 -14.06 -16.21 5.16
C ALA A 47 -12.83 -15.27 5.24
N ILE A 48 -11.82 -15.49 4.39
CA ILE A 48 -10.60 -14.67 4.27
C ILE A 48 -10.86 -13.23 3.79
N CYS A 49 -11.99 -13.01 3.13
CA CYS A 49 -12.47 -11.72 2.66
C CYS A 49 -13.51 -11.11 3.59
N ALA A 50 -13.89 -11.80 4.67
CA ALA A 50 -14.87 -11.28 5.61
C ALA A 50 -14.37 -9.96 6.22
N ARG A 51 -15.30 -9.08 6.60
CA ARG A 51 -14.98 -7.80 7.23
C ARG A 51 -14.15 -7.96 8.52
N ASN A 52 -14.29 -9.10 9.19
CA ASN A 52 -13.59 -9.41 10.45
C ASN A 52 -12.24 -10.11 10.23
N SER A 53 -11.84 -10.33 8.97
CA SER A 53 -10.53 -10.89 8.68
C SER A 53 -9.40 -9.97 9.15
N PRO A 54 -8.24 -10.54 9.53
CA PRO A 54 -7.12 -9.75 9.98
C PRO A 54 -6.61 -8.84 8.87
N ARG A 55 -6.14 -7.65 9.28
CA ARG A 55 -5.44 -6.73 8.40
C ARG A 55 -4.13 -7.35 7.92
N VAL A 56 -3.74 -7.02 6.70
CA VAL A 56 -2.49 -7.52 6.11
C VAL A 56 -1.59 -6.36 5.69
N CYS A 57 -0.29 -6.64 5.66
CA CYS A 57 0.71 -5.70 5.17
C CYS A 57 1.04 -5.99 3.70
N GLY A 58 1.01 -4.96 2.87
CA GLY A 58 1.46 -5.02 1.48
C GLY A 58 2.62 -4.07 1.23
N ARG A 59 3.62 -4.54 0.49
CA ARG A 59 4.78 -3.77 0.05
C ARG A 59 4.62 -3.39 -1.42
N THR A 60 4.72 -2.10 -1.71
CA THR A 60 4.69 -1.56 -3.07
C THR A 60 6.03 -1.76 -3.77
N PRO A 61 6.09 -1.68 -5.11
CA PRO A 61 7.35 -1.69 -5.85
C PRO A 61 8.30 -0.54 -5.48
N ALA A 62 7.76 0.59 -5.02
CA ALA A 62 8.55 1.73 -4.52
C ALA A 62 9.23 1.45 -3.17
N GLY A 63 8.96 0.31 -2.52
CA GLY A 63 9.53 -0.06 -1.23
C GLY A 63 8.76 0.47 -0.02
N ASP A 64 7.58 1.04 -0.24
CA ASP A 64 6.68 1.47 0.82
C ASP A 64 5.76 0.33 1.28
N CYS A 65 5.32 0.40 2.53
CA CYS A 65 4.36 -0.49 3.13
C CYS A 65 3.01 0.21 3.35
N GLN A 66 1.94 -0.53 3.11
CA GLN A 66 0.55 -0.12 3.27
C GLN A 66 -0.24 -1.25 3.93
N ARG A 67 -1.11 -0.91 4.89
CA ARG A 67 -2.07 -1.87 5.46
C ARG A 67 -3.33 -1.93 4.60
N PHE A 68 -3.87 -3.13 4.46
CA PHE A 68 -5.16 -3.44 3.83
C PHE A 68 -6.11 -3.99 4.89
N ASN A 69 -7.43 -3.85 4.73
CA ASN A 69 -8.36 -4.37 5.75
C ASN A 69 -8.27 -5.88 5.88
N ASN A 70 -8.03 -6.57 4.76
CA ASN A 70 -7.80 -8.00 4.69
C ASN A 70 -7.03 -8.36 3.41
N ILE A 71 -6.77 -9.65 3.21
CA ILE A 71 -6.04 -10.15 2.03
C ILE A 71 -6.79 -9.91 0.72
N CYS A 72 -8.12 -9.88 0.75
CA CYS A 72 -8.93 -9.68 -0.45
C CYS A 72 -8.89 -8.24 -0.96
N ASP A 73 -8.84 -7.26 -0.06
CA ASP A 73 -8.57 -5.87 -0.43
C ASP A 73 -7.22 -5.72 -1.12
N LEU A 74 -6.19 -6.44 -0.66
CA LEU A 74 -4.88 -6.46 -1.30
C LEU A 74 -4.95 -7.09 -2.71
N MET A 75 -5.61 -8.24 -2.84
CA MET A 75 -5.80 -8.89 -4.14
C MET A 75 -6.61 -8.01 -5.11
N LEU A 76 -7.66 -7.34 -4.62
CA LEU A 76 -8.48 -6.43 -5.39
C LEU A 76 -7.66 -5.21 -5.85
N ALA A 77 -6.84 -4.65 -4.97
CA ALA A 77 -5.91 -3.57 -5.32
C ALA A 77 -4.94 -3.98 -6.43
N ASN A 78 -4.41 -5.20 -6.38
CA ASN A 78 -3.56 -5.73 -7.46
C ASN A 78 -4.30 -5.90 -8.79
N ARG A 79 -5.54 -6.42 -8.76
CA ARG A 79 -6.37 -6.54 -9.97
C ARG A 79 -6.68 -5.16 -10.58
N ARG A 80 -6.97 -4.16 -9.73
CA ARG A 80 -7.24 -2.79 -10.14
C ARG A 80 -5.99 -1.99 -10.48
N LYS A 81 -4.79 -2.53 -10.21
CA LYS A 81 -3.50 -1.83 -10.33
C LYS A 81 -3.44 -0.57 -9.47
N GLU A 82 -4.12 -0.57 -8.32
CA GLU A 82 -4.29 0.57 -7.43
C GLU A 82 -3.97 0.21 -5.96
N PRO A 83 -2.71 0.29 -5.52
CA PRO A 83 -1.50 0.52 -6.34
C PRO A 83 -1.05 -0.79 -7.03
N ALA A 84 -0.39 -0.65 -8.18
CA ALA A 84 0.09 -1.79 -8.96
C ALA A 84 1.22 -2.55 -8.25
N GLY A 85 1.20 -3.88 -8.36
CA GLY A 85 2.32 -4.74 -7.96
C GLY A 85 2.57 -4.80 -6.46
N VAL A 86 1.53 -4.69 -5.63
CA VAL A 86 1.68 -4.86 -4.18
C VAL A 86 1.91 -6.32 -3.85
N ARG A 87 3.02 -6.61 -3.19
CA ARG A 87 3.29 -7.94 -2.65
C ARG A 87 2.88 -8.01 -1.19
N HIS A 88 2.12 -9.03 -0.82
CA HIS A 88 1.90 -9.33 0.59
C HIS A 88 3.24 -9.54 1.31
N THR A 89 3.39 -9.01 2.52
CA THR A 89 4.63 -9.08 3.31
C THR A 89 4.33 -9.28 4.80
N ARG A 90 5.37 -9.41 5.62
CA ARG A 90 5.24 -9.61 7.07
C ARG A 90 4.55 -8.42 7.73
N ASP A 91 3.70 -8.67 8.72
CA ASP A 91 3.01 -7.58 9.44
C ASP A 91 3.99 -6.59 10.10
N LEU A 92 5.14 -7.09 10.57
CA LEU A 92 6.21 -6.28 11.16
C LEU A 92 6.71 -5.18 10.21
N ASP A 93 6.67 -5.39 8.90
CA ASP A 93 7.09 -4.39 7.91
C ASP A 93 6.15 -3.17 7.92
N CYS A 94 4.90 -3.33 8.38
CA CYS A 94 3.90 -2.29 8.58
C CYS A 94 3.84 -1.76 10.04
N LYS A 95 4.86 -2.01 10.87
CA LYS A 95 4.87 -1.57 12.29
C LYS A 95 4.62 -0.06 12.45
N ASP A 96 5.16 0.77 11.55
CA ASP A 96 5.01 2.23 11.58
C ASP A 96 3.80 2.76 10.78
N VAL A 97 3.05 1.87 10.12
CA VAL A 97 1.87 2.21 9.33
C VAL A 97 0.64 2.23 10.24
N ARG A 98 0.18 3.44 10.57
CA ARG A 98 -0.87 3.68 11.60
C ARG A 98 -2.31 3.44 11.13
N GLY A 99 -2.53 3.20 9.84
CA GLY A 99 -3.88 3.05 9.28
C GLY A 99 -3.88 2.30 7.96
N VAL A 100 -5.08 2.04 7.45
CA VAL A 100 -5.30 1.33 6.18
C VAL A 100 -5.25 2.30 5.00
N GLY A 101 -4.85 1.81 3.83
CA GLY A 101 -4.92 2.56 2.57
C GLY A 101 -3.74 3.47 2.27
N ALA A 102 -3.76 4.06 1.08
CA ALA A 102 -2.62 4.80 0.52
C ALA A 102 -2.21 6.05 1.31
N ALA A 103 -3.15 6.74 1.96
CA ALA A 103 -2.85 7.92 2.79
C ALA A 103 -1.93 7.60 3.99
N ASN A 104 -2.00 6.36 4.48
CA ASN A 104 -1.20 5.88 5.61
C ASN A 104 0.07 5.15 5.18
N ARG A 105 0.33 5.06 3.87
CA ARG A 105 1.53 4.41 3.32
C ARG A 105 2.80 5.07 3.87
N ARG A 106 3.75 4.27 4.32
CA ARG A 106 5.06 4.72 4.82
C ARG A 106 6.15 3.82 4.27
N PRO A 107 7.43 4.24 4.27
CA PRO A 107 8.53 3.33 4.03
C PRO A 107 8.41 2.10 4.93
N CYS A 108 8.60 0.90 4.38
CA CYS A 108 8.53 -0.33 5.16
C CYS A 108 9.52 -0.29 6.33
N TYR A 109 9.11 -0.83 7.47
CA TYR A 109 10.00 -1.01 8.60
C TYR A 109 11.19 -1.87 8.17
N GLN A 110 12.39 -1.40 8.45
CA GLN A 110 13.63 -2.11 8.19
C GLN A 110 14.37 -2.27 9.50
N GLN A 111 14.64 -3.50 9.87
CA GLN A 111 15.47 -3.78 11.03
C GLN A 111 16.85 -3.16 10.85
N CYS A 112 17.41 -2.66 11.96
CA CYS A 112 18.76 -2.14 11.96
C CYS A 112 19.76 -3.27 11.73
N PRO A 113 20.72 -3.11 10.81
CA PRO A 113 21.81 -4.07 10.67
C PRO A 113 22.58 -4.17 11.99
N ARG A 114 23.25 -5.31 12.24
CA ARG A 114 24.03 -5.51 13.48
C ARG A 114 25.16 -4.49 13.61
N ARG A 115 25.74 -4.05 12.50
CA ARG A 115 26.84 -3.08 12.42
C ARG A 115 26.47 -1.96 11.43
N PRO A 116 27.01 -0.74 11.62
CA PRO A 116 26.87 0.33 10.65
C PRO A 116 27.34 -0.11 9.27
N VAL A 117 26.57 0.24 8.23
CA VAL A 117 26.91 -0.07 6.85
C VAL A 117 27.91 0.97 6.31
N VAL A 118 28.89 0.56 5.51
CA VAL A 118 29.77 1.54 4.86
C VAL A 118 28.97 2.31 3.80
N CYS A 119 28.80 3.61 4.01
CA CYS A 119 28.04 4.46 3.10
C CYS A 119 28.95 5.11 2.06
N LYS A 120 28.63 4.94 0.78
CA LYS A 120 29.29 5.68 -0.30
C LYS A 120 29.12 7.19 -0.07
N ARG A 121 30.20 7.96 -0.22
CA ARG A 121 30.14 9.43 -0.11
C ARG A 121 29.43 10.00 -1.34
N SER A 122 28.49 10.91 -1.10
CA SER A 122 27.77 11.63 -2.16
C SER A 122 28.37 13.03 -2.38
N PRO A 123 28.24 13.58 -3.60
CA PRO A 123 28.66 14.95 -3.89
C PRO A 123 27.82 15.97 -3.08
N PRO A 124 28.34 17.20 -2.83
CA PRO A 124 27.67 18.22 -2.01
C PRO A 124 26.24 18.56 -2.41
N ALA A 125 25.94 18.52 -3.71
CA ALA A 125 24.59 18.75 -4.23
C ALA A 125 23.55 17.74 -3.69
N GLN A 126 23.98 16.52 -3.36
CA GLN A 126 23.14 15.43 -2.87
C GLN A 126 23.10 15.31 -1.34
N HIS A 127 23.82 16.19 -0.62
CA HIS A 127 23.76 16.21 0.84
C HIS A 127 22.36 16.57 1.32
N ILE A 128 21.99 16.01 2.45
CA ILE A 128 20.63 16.05 2.98
C ILE A 128 20.64 16.77 4.33
N CYS A 129 19.66 17.63 4.52
CA CYS A 129 19.39 18.20 5.83
C CYS A 129 18.47 17.26 6.61
N VAL A 130 18.86 16.95 7.84
CA VAL A 130 18.05 16.13 8.75
C VAL A 130 17.77 16.89 10.03
N ARG A 131 16.64 16.59 10.63
CA ARG A 131 16.14 17.21 11.86
C ARG A 131 15.78 16.14 12.88
N SER A 132 16.10 16.40 14.13
CA SER A 132 15.78 15.51 15.26
C SER A 132 14.27 15.38 15.46
N ARG A 133 13.84 14.30 16.12
CA ARG A 133 12.41 14.03 16.37
C ARG A 133 11.74 15.12 17.22
N ASP A 134 12.45 15.65 18.20
CA ASP A 134 12.02 16.77 19.05
C ASP A 134 12.08 18.12 18.34
N LYS A 135 12.45 18.13 17.05
CA LYS A 135 12.37 19.28 16.16
C LYS A 135 13.34 20.42 16.49
N LYS A 136 14.27 20.24 17.44
CA LYS A 136 15.23 21.27 17.88
C LYS A 136 16.52 21.28 17.09
N GLN A 137 17.10 20.11 16.84
CA GLN A 137 18.42 19.99 16.24
C GLN A 137 18.36 19.65 14.75
N CYS A 138 19.29 20.23 13.98
CA CYS A 138 19.51 19.97 12.58
C CYS A 138 20.98 19.58 12.33
N LYS A 139 21.20 18.75 11.33
CA LYS A 139 22.53 18.33 10.87
C LYS A 139 22.50 18.01 9.38
N VAL A 140 23.62 18.20 8.70
CA VAL A 140 23.83 17.76 7.32
C VAL A 140 24.45 16.37 7.29
N LEU A 141 23.87 15.49 6.48
CA LEU A 141 24.40 14.16 6.19
C LEU A 141 24.63 14.01 4.70
N SER A 142 25.50 13.08 4.31
CA SER A 142 25.82 12.83 2.91
C SER A 142 24.60 12.27 2.19
N ASN A 143 23.93 11.24 2.75
CA ASN A 143 22.82 10.57 2.08
C ASN A 143 21.95 9.73 3.05
N ASN A 144 20.99 8.99 2.48
CA ASN A 144 20.09 8.12 3.24
C ASN A 144 20.79 6.98 3.98
N CYS A 145 21.91 6.47 3.46
CA CYS A 145 22.66 5.42 4.15
C CYS A 145 23.18 5.95 5.49
N GLN A 146 23.79 7.15 5.49
CA GLN A 146 24.26 7.78 6.73
C GLN A 146 23.11 8.07 7.70
N LEU A 147 21.96 8.55 7.19
CA LEU A 147 20.76 8.75 8.01
C LEU A 147 20.30 7.45 8.68
N ARG A 148 20.26 6.34 7.93
CA ARG A 148 19.88 5.04 8.47
C ARG A 148 20.87 4.56 9.52
N ASN A 149 22.17 4.67 9.24
CA ASN A 149 23.21 4.33 10.22
C ASN A 149 23.07 5.16 11.49
N GLN A 150 22.88 6.47 11.36
CA GLN A 150 22.72 7.36 12.51
C GLN A 150 21.49 6.94 13.33
N ASN A 151 20.34 6.74 12.71
CA ASN A 151 19.13 6.30 13.40
C ASN A 151 19.26 4.92 14.05
N CYS A 152 20.06 4.02 13.47
CA CYS A 152 20.26 2.68 14.00
C CYS A 152 21.27 2.61 15.15
N HIS A 153 22.36 3.38 15.05
CA HIS A 153 23.55 3.16 15.87
C HIS A 153 23.94 4.35 16.74
N SER A 154 23.47 5.58 16.46
CA SER A 154 23.81 6.73 17.30
C SER A 154 23.12 6.63 18.65
N ARG A 155 23.86 6.94 19.72
CA ARG A 155 23.31 7.20 21.06
C ARG A 155 23.61 8.65 21.46
N PRO A 156 22.62 9.41 21.95
CA PRO A 156 21.20 9.05 22.13
C PRO A 156 20.42 8.85 20.81
N ARG A 157 19.28 8.13 20.87
CA ARG A 157 18.41 7.88 19.71
C ARG A 157 17.53 9.09 19.38
N ASN A 158 18.10 10.07 18.67
CA ASN A 158 17.38 11.30 18.30
C ASN A 158 16.35 11.12 17.16
N ASN A 159 16.32 9.94 16.52
CA ASN A 159 15.36 9.59 15.46
C ASN A 159 15.26 10.69 14.38
N TRP A 160 16.39 10.95 13.72
CA TRP A 160 16.54 11.93 12.66
C TRP A 160 15.62 11.66 11.47
N ARG A 161 15.08 12.73 10.89
CA ARG A 161 14.24 12.69 9.69
C ARG A 161 14.73 13.72 8.70
N ARG A 162 14.64 13.43 7.40
CA ARG A 162 14.89 14.44 6.36
C ARG A 162 13.99 15.65 6.55
N THR A 163 14.53 16.82 6.27
CA THR A 163 13.80 18.09 6.31
C THR A 163 14.25 19.02 5.20
N ASP A 164 13.67 20.21 5.12
CA ASP A 164 14.04 21.25 4.17
C ASP A 164 15.51 21.65 4.36
N LYS A 165 16.29 21.68 3.26
CA LYS A 165 17.72 22.00 3.24
C LYS A 165 18.02 23.34 3.92
N ARG A 166 17.13 24.31 3.78
CA ARG A 166 17.24 25.64 4.37
C ARG A 166 17.29 25.62 5.90
N ARG A 167 16.74 24.59 6.56
CA ARG A 167 16.81 24.48 8.04
C ARG A 167 18.21 24.24 8.57
N CYS A 168 19.08 23.67 7.74
CA CYS A 168 20.47 23.44 8.12
C CYS A 168 21.33 24.70 7.97
N GLY A 169 20.89 25.71 7.22
CA GLY A 169 21.67 26.93 7.00
C GLY A 169 22.98 26.65 6.26
N GLU A 170 24.06 27.23 6.76
CA GLU A 170 25.42 27.12 6.22
C GLU A 170 26.18 25.85 6.66
N ARG A 171 25.51 24.97 7.41
CA ARG A 171 26.12 23.74 7.93
C ARG A 171 26.61 22.83 6.82
N GLN A 172 27.74 22.19 7.09
CA GLN A 172 28.42 21.29 6.18
C GLN A 172 28.41 19.84 6.69
N LEU A 173 28.84 18.94 5.81
CA LEU A 173 28.97 17.53 6.14
C LEU A 173 30.09 17.33 7.18
N GLY A 174 29.72 16.82 8.36
CA GLY A 174 30.67 16.54 9.44
C GLY A 174 30.34 17.31 10.72
N ASP A 175 29.74 18.48 10.57
CA ASP A 175 29.38 19.38 11.66
C ASP A 175 28.54 18.68 12.74
N LYS A 176 28.73 19.13 13.98
CA LYS A 176 27.93 18.65 15.11
C LYS A 176 26.46 19.07 14.94
N PRO A 177 25.51 18.33 15.51
CA PRO A 177 24.12 18.76 15.47
C PRO A 177 23.92 20.05 16.28
N GLU A 178 23.19 21.00 15.71
CA GLU A 178 22.94 22.32 16.30
C GLU A 178 21.48 22.73 16.11
N GLU A 179 21.07 23.86 16.67
CA GLU A 179 19.70 24.36 16.53
C GLU A 179 19.32 24.61 15.06
N CYS A 180 18.16 24.08 14.65
CA CYS A 180 17.63 24.30 13.31
C CYS A 180 17.35 25.78 13.03
N GLN A 181 17.67 26.25 11.83
CA GLN A 181 17.22 27.57 11.38
C GLN A 181 15.68 27.62 11.31
N LYS A 182 15.14 28.74 11.81
CA LYS A 182 13.71 29.04 11.77
C LYS A 182 13.36 29.48 10.36
N LEU A 183 12.55 28.69 9.67
CA LEU A 183 12.00 29.07 8.38
C LEU A 183 10.70 29.87 8.60
N PRO A 184 10.46 30.92 7.81
CA PRO A 184 9.20 31.64 7.86
C PRO A 184 8.05 30.66 7.63
N HIS A 185 7.03 30.75 8.49
CA HIS A 185 5.84 29.91 8.35
C HIS A 185 5.08 30.41 7.12
N THR A 186 5.18 29.70 6.00
CA THR A 186 4.21 29.86 4.91
C THR A 186 2.88 29.32 5.40
N GLY A 187 2.18 30.14 6.19
CA GLY A 187 0.81 29.88 6.57
C GLY A 187 0.00 29.86 5.29
N THR A 188 -0.35 28.68 4.81
CA THR A 188 -1.53 28.53 3.97
C THR A 188 -2.70 28.86 4.89
N ARG A 189 -3.04 30.15 5.01
CA ARG A 189 -4.27 30.61 5.62
C ARG A 189 -5.37 29.96 4.79
N ARG A 190 -5.90 28.83 5.28
CA ARG A 190 -7.09 28.23 4.72
C ARG A 190 -8.19 29.24 5.00
N THR A 191 -8.47 30.10 4.03
CA THR A 191 -9.61 31.00 4.06
C THR A 191 -10.83 30.09 4.02
N THR A 192 -11.29 29.63 5.19
CA THR A 192 -12.66 29.20 5.37
C THR A 192 -13.50 30.45 5.17
N THR A 193 -13.92 30.67 3.92
CA THR A 193 -15.01 31.55 3.58
C THR A 193 -16.25 30.96 4.25
N ARG A 194 -16.45 31.29 5.53
CA ARG A 194 -17.70 31.04 6.25
C ARG A 194 -18.71 31.97 5.59
N ARG A 195 -19.42 31.45 4.60
CA ARG A 195 -20.55 32.11 3.95
C ARG A 195 -21.63 32.24 5.01
N THR A 196 -21.61 33.34 5.75
CA THR A 196 -22.69 33.75 6.63
C THR A 196 -23.86 34.14 5.73
N THR A 197 -24.75 33.17 5.44
CA THR A 197 -26.06 33.47 4.86
C THR A 197 -26.90 34.14 5.94
N THR A 198 -26.82 35.46 6.01
CA THR A 198 -27.78 36.28 6.76
C THR A 198 -29.12 36.18 6.03
N ARG A 199 -29.99 35.30 6.51
CA ARG A 199 -31.38 35.19 6.04
C ARG A 199 -32.12 36.42 6.54
N ARG A 200 -32.24 37.44 5.69
CA ARG A 200 -33.04 38.64 5.93
C ARG A 200 -34.52 38.23 5.84
N THR A 201 -35.17 38.09 6.99
CA THR A 201 -36.62 37.90 7.07
C THR A 201 -37.28 39.25 6.79
N THR A 202 -37.85 39.40 5.60
CA THR A 202 -38.74 40.51 5.26
C THR A 202 -40.14 40.13 5.71
N THR A 203 -40.58 40.70 6.84
CA THR A 203 -41.99 40.65 7.27
C THR A 203 -42.74 41.75 6.52
N THR A 204 -43.49 41.36 5.49
CA THR A 204 -44.44 42.23 4.81
C THR A 204 -45.67 42.38 5.70
N ALA A 205 -45.84 43.56 6.29
CA ALA A 205 -47.12 43.99 6.85
C ALA A 205 -48.11 44.22 5.69
N ARG A 206 -49.28 43.58 5.75
CA ARG A 206 -50.41 43.87 4.86
C ARG A 206 -51.61 44.20 5.74
N SER A 207 -52.08 45.42 5.58
CA SER A 207 -53.28 45.99 6.17
C SER A 207 -54.53 45.26 5.71
N ALA A 208 -55.45 45.04 6.65
CA ALA A 208 -56.91 45.08 6.51
C ALA A 208 -57.50 45.33 7.90
#